data_AF-J7FV01-F1
#
_entry.id   AF-J7FV01-F1
#
_cell.length_a   1.000
_cell.length_b   1.000
_cell.length_c   1.000
_cell.angle_alpha   90.00
_cell.angle_beta   90.00
_cell.angle_gamma   90.00
#
_symmetry.space_group_name_H-M   'P 1'
#
loop_
_entity.id
_entity.type
_entity.pdbx_description
1 polymer ?
#
loop_
_entity_poly.entity_id
_entity_poly.type
_entity_poly.pdbx_seq_one_letter_code
_entity_poly.pdbx_strand_id
1 'polypeptide(L)' 'DRGCIDRIADTVGKYEALAWLCGGLGFFASLGLLAVWNDKASKIPFTPKVYPYDNLRVELGGEP' A
#
# COMPACT_ATOMS: atom_id res chain seq x y z
N ASP A 1 8.24 -28.88 -29.69
CA ASP A 1 7.23 -28.90 -28.62
C ASP A 1 6.74 -27.51 -28.29
N ARG A 2 5.42 -27.32 -28.32
CA ARG A 2 4.78 -26.05 -27.97
C ARG A 2 4.60 -26.05 -26.44
N GLY A 3 5.17 -25.05 -25.76
CA GLY A 3 5.25 -25.03 -24.29
C GLY A 3 3.87 -25.11 -23.63
N CYS A 4 3.81 -25.66 -22.41
CA CYS A 4 2.56 -25.89 -21.68
C CYS A 4 1.69 -24.64 -21.50
N ILE A 5 2.29 -23.45 -21.56
CA ILE A 5 1.61 -22.15 -21.47
C ILE A 5 0.71 -21.89 -22.70
N ASP A 6 1.09 -22.35 -23.89
CA ASP A 6 0.28 -22.19 -25.10
C ASP A 6 -1.04 -22.98 -25.04
N ARG A 7 -1.13 -24.02 -24.19
CA ARG A 7 -2.39 -24.77 -23.98
C ARG A 7 -3.39 -24.01 -23.10
N ILE A 8 -2.90 -23.12 -22.24
CA ILE A 8 -3.72 -22.31 -21.32
C ILE A 8 -4.17 -21.01 -22.00
N ALA A 9 -3.34 -20.47 -22.89
CA ALA A 9 -3.64 -19.26 -23.65
C ALA A 9 -4.88 -19.39 -24.55
N ASP A 10 -5.17 -20.59 -25.07
CA ASP A 10 -6.39 -20.83 -25.87
C ASP A 10 -7.66 -20.96 -25.01
N THR A 11 -7.53 -21.33 -23.74
CA THR A 11 -8.69 -21.49 -22.83
C THR A 11 -9.03 -20.21 -22.09
N VAL A 12 -8.05 -19.34 -21.83
CA VAL A 12 -8.27 -18.08 -21.10
C VAL A 12 -8.63 -16.98 -22.10
N GLY A 13 -9.90 -16.61 -22.14
CA GLY A 13 -10.37 -15.52 -22.99
C GLY A 13 -9.80 -14.15 -22.59
N LYS A 14 -9.77 -13.17 -23.51
CA LYS A 14 -9.25 -11.80 -23.26
C LYS A 14 -9.86 -11.15 -22.01
N TYR A 15 -11.15 -11.39 -21.76
CA TYR A 15 -11.87 -10.86 -20.60
C TYR A 15 -11.63 -11.67 -19.33
N GLU A 16 -11.30 -12.96 -19.46
CA GLU A 16 -10.99 -13.82 -18.32
C GLU A 16 -9.62 -13.47 -17.76
N ALA A 17 -8.61 -13.27 -18.62
CA ALA A 17 -7.30 -12.76 -18.20
C ALA A 17 -7.40 -11.41 -17.46
N LEU A 18 -8.27 -10.51 -17.94
CA LEU A 18 -8.56 -9.24 -17.27
C LEU A 18 -9.24 -9.47 -15.92
N ALA A 19 -10.19 -10.40 -15.83
CA ALA A 19 -10.87 -10.73 -14.57
C ALA A 19 -9.90 -11.31 -13.53
N TRP A 20 -8.96 -12.16 -13.95
CA TRP A 20 -7.90 -12.68 -13.08
C TRP A 20 -6.94 -11.57 -12.61
N LEU A 21 -6.58 -10.65 -13.49
CA LEU A 21 -5.79 -9.46 -13.12
C LEU A 21 -6.56 -8.60 -12.11
N CYS A 22 -7.78 -8.17 -12.44
CA CYS A 22 -8.60 -7.31 -11.61
C CYS A 22 -8.97 -7.98 -10.27
N GLY A 23 -9.24 -9.29 -10.28
CA GLY A 23 -9.49 -10.07 -9.07
C GLY A 23 -8.26 -10.16 -8.17
N GLY A 24 -7.09 -10.45 -8.74
CA GLY A 24 -5.82 -10.48 -8.01
C GLY A 24 -5.45 -9.11 -7.43
N LEU A 25 -5.46 -8.05 -8.25
CA LEU A 25 -5.15 -6.69 -7.80
C LEU A 25 -6.18 -6.16 -6.79
N GLY A 26 -7.47 -6.43 -7.00
CA GLY A 26 -8.55 -6.03 -6.10
C GLY A 26 -8.46 -6.70 -4.73
N PHE A 27 -8.01 -7.95 -4.68
CA PHE A 27 -7.76 -8.64 -3.41
C PHE A 27 -6.61 -7.97 -2.62
N PHE A 28 -5.48 -7.68 -3.25
CA PHE A 28 -4.38 -6.99 -2.57
C PHE A 28 -4.71 -5.55 -2.19
N ALA A 29 -5.47 -4.84 -3.03
CA ALA A 29 -5.94 -3.48 -2.71
C ALA A 29 -6.90 -3.48 -1.51
N SER A 30 -7.85 -4.42 -1.47
CA SER A 30 -8.79 -4.55 -0.34
C SER A 30 -8.07 -4.98 0.95
N LEU A 31 -7.09 -5.88 0.89
CA LEU A 31 -6.22 -6.19 2.03
C LEU A 31 -5.41 -4.98 2.51
N GLY A 32 -4.88 -4.15 1.61
CA GLY A 32 -4.18 -2.92 1.97
C GLY A 32 -5.10 -1.89 2.65
N LEU A 33 -6.33 -1.74 2.16
CA LEU A 33 -7.33 -0.87 2.79
C LEU A 33 -7.77 -1.40 4.15
N LEU A 34 -7.95 -2.71 4.28
CA LEU A 34 -8.24 -3.35 5.57
C LEU A 34 -7.06 -3.22 6.54
N ALA A 35 -5.81 -3.23 6.06
CA ALA A 35 -4.64 -2.97 6.89
C ALA A 35 -4.60 -1.53 7.41
N VAL A 36 -5.00 -0.53 6.60
CA VAL A 36 -5.14 0.87 7.07
C VAL A 36 -6.30 1.01 8.06
N TRP A 37 -7.44 0.35 7.80
CA TRP A 37 -8.59 0.40 8.71
C TRP A 37 -8.33 -0.34 10.03
N ASN A 38 -7.59 -1.44 9.99
CA ASN A 38 -7.19 -2.24 11.14
C ASN A 38 -5.85 -1.81 11.75
N ASP A 39 -5.26 -0.69 11.30
CA ASP A 39 -4.08 -0.10 11.92
C ASP A 39 -4.48 0.47 13.30
N LYS A 40 -4.60 -0.43 14.27
CA LYS A 40 -4.67 -0.13 15.71
C LYS A 40 -3.34 0.49 16.12
N ALA A 41 -3.17 1.77 15.83
CA ALA A 41 -2.51 2.79 16.66
C ALA A 41 -1.27 2.36 17.46
N SER A 42 -0.33 1.58 16.93
CA SER A 42 0.99 1.44 17.57
C SER A 42 1.90 2.59 17.13
N LYS A 43 1.42 3.81 17.42
CA LYS A 43 2.24 5.02 17.44
C LYS A 43 2.79 5.16 18.85
N ILE A 44 3.99 4.62 19.07
CA ILE A 44 4.88 5.13 20.10
C ILE A 44 4.97 6.67 19.99
N PRO A 45 4.97 7.44 21.09
CA PRO A 45 4.05 7.48 22.23
C PRO A 45 2.93 8.53 22.02
N PHE A 46 1.95 8.52 22.94
CA PHE A 46 0.68 9.27 23.01
C PHE A 46 0.75 10.81 22.88
N THR A 47 1.94 11.43 22.77
CA THR A 47 2.12 12.88 22.58
C THR A 47 3.24 13.17 21.58
N PRO A 48 3.08 14.19 20.70
CA PRO A 48 4.13 14.59 19.78
C PRO A 48 5.39 15.01 20.56
N LYS A 49 6.57 14.71 20.02
CA LYS A 49 7.85 15.02 20.63
C LYS A 49 8.00 16.55 20.70
N VAL A 50 7.74 17.11 21.88
CA VAL A 50 7.90 18.54 22.15
C VAL A 50 9.39 18.81 22.36
N TYR A 51 9.95 19.72 21.58
CA TYR A 51 11.31 20.20 21.80
C TYR A 51 11.27 21.57 22.49
N PRO A 52 12.18 21.84 23.47
CA PRO A 52 12.33 23.18 24.02
C PRO A 52 12.73 24.20 22.93
N TYR A 53 12.51 25.49 23.18
CA TYR A 53 12.74 26.60 22.23
C TYR A 53 11.82 26.56 20.99
N ASP A 54 10.50 26.60 21.20
CA ASP A 54 9.49 26.66 20.13
C ASP A 54 9.73 25.58 19.03
N ASN A 55 9.85 24.31 19.44
CA ASN A 55 10.18 23.19 18.56
C ASN A 55 11.47 23.36 17.74
N LEU A 56 12.48 24.04 18.29
CA LEU A 56 13.76 24.31 17.61
C LEU A 56 13.58 25.05 16.27
N ARG A 57 12.51 25.85 16.12
CA ARG A 57 12.15 26.52 14.87
C ARG A 57 13.32 27.30 14.26
N VAL A 58 14.09 27.99 15.09
CA VAL A 58 15.28 28.75 14.65
C VAL A 58 16.44 27.84 14.26
N GLU A 59 16.67 26.74 14.99
CA GLU A 59 17.74 25.77 14.71
C GLU A 59 17.46 24.92 13.46
N LEU A 60 16.17 24.79 13.09
CA LEU A 60 15.73 24.10 11.88
C LEU A 60 15.65 25.04 10.66
N GLY A 61 16.12 26.29 10.79
CA GLY A 61 16.18 27.27 9.70
C GLY A 61 14.93 28.13 9.52
N GLY A 62 14.06 28.20 10.52
CA GLY A 62 12.96 29.15 10.57
C GLY A 62 13.44 30.57 10.85
N GLU A 63 12.74 31.55 10.28
CA GLU A 63 13.06 32.97 10.44
C GLU A 63 12.89 33.41 11.90
N PRO A 64 13.77 34.31 12.40
CA PRO A 64 13.79 34.76 13.79
C PRO A 64 12.47 35.40 14.24
#